data_AF-A0A2K4GB23-F1
#
_entry.id   AF-A0A2K4GB23-F1
#
_cell.length_a   1.000
_cell.length_b   1.000
_cell.length_c   1.000
_cell.angle_alpha   90.00
_cell.angle_beta   90.00
_cell.angle_gamma   90.00
#
_symmetry.space_group_name_H-M   'P 1'
#
loop_
_entity.id
_entity.type
_entity.pdbx_description
1 polymer ?
#
loop_
_entity_poly.entity_id
_entity_poly.type
_entity_poly.pdbx_seq_one_letter_code
_entity_poly.pdbx_strand_id
1 'polypeptide(L)'
;MISKWMFSAALVLEAGSWSCLWSASPEWQQWLVFIPVHGLACALLCAAVWRSLPVRYRSPLPWSPLLIFSLAFFVPVFGTLGVMAIFPTLHVSRQRDKQTWRSVTIPKLPFLAQVNTGLSTFAGGGLQDVLRHAPQPEQRSAGLLATRRMAGREAVPILKLALGDPSDDVRLLAYSMLDALESDINLRIQTALAQVPAATAQAAGALHATLARWYWELAYLGLAQGSVLEHVLNQASEHAAQGLQAGEGGELFLLAGRIALERGDVERADTLLSLAQESGIDEAHVLPYRAELAFVAGRYHEVPGLLTRLPVDMQQRPPFAALVRSWT
;
A
#
# COMPACT_ATOMS: atom_id res chain seq x y z
N MET A 1 9.06 -41.53 -49.09
CA MET A 1 9.45 -42.29 -50.30
C MET A 1 8.80 -41.75 -51.56
N ILE A 2 7.49 -41.48 -51.58
CA ILE A 2 6.72 -40.98 -52.74
C ILE A 2 7.33 -39.74 -53.42
N SER A 3 7.78 -38.73 -52.67
CA SER A 3 8.34 -37.49 -53.26
C SER A 3 9.62 -37.73 -54.09
N LYS A 4 10.47 -38.70 -53.72
CA LYS A 4 11.72 -39.01 -54.46
C LYS A 4 11.42 -39.56 -55.86
N TRP A 5 10.41 -40.41 -55.99
CA TRP A 5 9.97 -40.96 -57.28
C TRP A 5 9.37 -39.90 -58.19
N MET A 6 8.69 -38.91 -57.61
CA MET A 6 8.11 -37.80 -58.37
C MET A 6 9.20 -36.87 -58.93
N PHE A 7 10.28 -36.61 -58.18
CA PHE A 7 11.44 -35.86 -58.69
C PHE A 7 12.15 -36.59 -59.83
N SER A 8 12.40 -37.89 -59.69
CA SER A 8 13.04 -38.67 -60.77
C SER A 8 12.16 -38.75 -62.01
N ALA A 9 10.85 -38.94 -61.85
CA ALA A 9 9.90 -38.97 -62.96
C ALA A 9 9.81 -37.61 -63.67
N ALA A 10 9.75 -36.50 -62.91
CA ALA A 10 9.75 -35.15 -63.46
C ALA A 10 11.02 -34.88 -64.28
N LEU A 11 12.20 -35.28 -63.78
CA LEU A 11 13.47 -35.09 -64.49
C LEU A 11 13.53 -35.88 -65.81
N VAL A 12 13.07 -37.14 -65.80
CA VAL A 12 13.04 -37.97 -67.00
C VAL A 12 12.07 -37.41 -68.04
N LEU A 13 10.89 -36.94 -67.62
CA LEU A 13 9.92 -36.33 -68.52
C LEU A 13 10.42 -35.00 -69.09
N GLU A 14 11.09 -34.18 -68.29
CA GLU A 14 11.70 -32.93 -68.75
C GLU A 14 12.81 -33.22 -69.79
N ALA A 15 13.71 -34.17 -69.50
CA ALA A 15 14.73 -34.59 -70.46
C ALA A 15 14.11 -35.16 -71.75
N GLY A 16 13.00 -35.90 -71.63
CA GLY A 16 12.23 -36.44 -72.74
C GLY A 16 11.50 -35.37 -73.57
N SER A 17 10.99 -34.30 -72.96
CA SER A 17 10.38 -33.20 -73.71
C SER A 17 11.44 -32.46 -74.53
N TRP A 18 12.60 -32.18 -73.94
CA TRP A 18 13.70 -31.53 -74.67
C TRP A 18 14.26 -32.39 -75.80
N SER A 19 14.34 -33.72 -75.62
CA SER A 19 14.79 -34.61 -76.70
C SER A 19 13.80 -34.69 -77.87
N CYS A 20 12.49 -34.52 -77.62
CA CYS A 20 11.49 -34.49 -78.68
C CYS A 20 11.67 -33.30 -79.64
N LEU A 21 12.18 -32.16 -79.15
CA LEU A 21 12.51 -31.00 -79.99
C LEU A 21 13.69 -31.26 -80.94
N TRP A 22 14.51 -32.28 -80.66
CA TRP A 22 15.62 -32.70 -81.53
C TRP A 22 15.23 -33.84 -82.51
N SER A 23 13.97 -34.30 -82.46
CA SER A 23 13.49 -35.35 -83.37
C SER A 23 13.30 -34.80 -84.79
N ALA A 24 13.53 -35.64 -85.82
CA ALA A 24 13.36 -35.26 -87.22
C ALA A 24 11.88 -35.11 -87.68
N SER A 25 10.96 -34.88 -86.73
CA SER A 25 9.53 -34.70 -87.00
C SER A 25 9.20 -33.25 -87.39
N PRO A 26 8.08 -32.99 -88.10
CA PRO A 26 7.59 -31.65 -88.36
C PRO A 26 7.43 -30.81 -87.09
N GLU A 27 7.76 -29.51 -87.15
CA GLU A 27 7.76 -28.61 -85.99
C GLU A 27 6.44 -28.63 -85.19
N TRP A 28 5.30 -28.67 -85.87
CA TRP A 28 4.00 -28.73 -85.21
C TRP A 28 3.80 -30.01 -84.37
N GLN A 29 4.36 -31.14 -84.81
CA GLN A 29 4.32 -32.40 -84.03
C GLN A 29 5.26 -32.34 -82.83
N GLN A 30 6.43 -31.71 -82.99
CA GLN A 30 7.38 -31.49 -81.89
C GLN A 30 6.73 -30.68 -80.76
N TRP A 31 6.08 -29.56 -81.09
CA TRP A 31 5.39 -28.72 -80.10
C TRP A 31 4.18 -29.39 -79.47
N LEU A 32 3.39 -30.14 -80.26
CA LEU A 32 2.25 -30.90 -79.76
C LEU A 32 2.64 -31.97 -78.73
N VAL A 33 3.84 -32.56 -78.83
CA VAL A 33 4.35 -33.52 -77.85
C VAL A 33 5.07 -32.81 -76.70
N PHE A 34 5.82 -31.74 -76.99
CA PHE A 34 6.57 -30.98 -75.99
C PHE A 34 5.68 -30.39 -74.91
N ILE A 35 4.63 -29.64 -75.29
CA ILE A 35 3.76 -28.92 -74.35
C ILE A 35 3.13 -29.84 -73.28
N PRO A 36 2.48 -30.98 -73.65
CA PRO A 36 1.87 -31.85 -72.64
C PRO A 36 2.90 -32.60 -71.80
N VAL A 37 4.04 -33.01 -72.38
CA VAL A 37 5.09 -33.73 -71.63
C VAL A 37 5.79 -32.79 -70.64
N HIS A 38 6.11 -31.56 -71.05
CA HIS A 38 6.67 -30.52 -70.18
C HIS A 38 5.66 -30.09 -69.10
N GLY A 39 4.38 -29.95 -69.45
CA GLY A 39 3.31 -29.67 -68.49
C GLY A 39 3.19 -30.76 -67.42
N LEU A 40 3.28 -32.03 -67.82
CA LEU A 40 3.27 -33.17 -66.89
C LEU A 40 4.52 -33.18 -65.99
N ALA A 41 5.70 -32.90 -66.54
CA ALA A 41 6.94 -32.78 -65.78
C ALA A 41 6.85 -31.69 -64.70
N CYS A 42 6.33 -30.52 -65.08
CA CYS A 42 6.12 -29.38 -64.18
C CYS A 42 5.06 -29.68 -63.09
N ALA A 43 3.98 -30.38 -63.42
CA ALA A 43 2.98 -30.80 -62.45
C ALA A 43 3.55 -31.78 -61.41
N LEU A 44 4.37 -32.74 -61.84
CA LEU A 44 5.05 -33.68 -60.94
C LEU A 44 6.07 -32.99 -60.05
N LEU A 45 6.86 -32.06 -60.60
CA LEU A 45 7.81 -31.25 -59.83
C LEU A 45 7.08 -30.41 -58.77
N CYS A 46 6.01 -29.72 -59.17
CA CYS A 46 5.17 -28.93 -58.27
C CYS A 46 4.62 -29.79 -57.12
N ALA A 47 4.04 -30.94 -57.43
CA ALA A 47 3.48 -31.83 -56.41
C ALA A 47 4.56 -32.42 -55.49
N ALA A 48 5.76 -32.69 -56.01
CA ALA A 48 6.90 -33.15 -55.23
C ALA A 48 7.38 -32.09 -54.22
N VAL A 49 7.51 -30.84 -54.66
CA VAL A 49 7.96 -29.69 -53.85
C VAL A 49 6.88 -29.23 -52.86
N TRP A 50 5.63 -29.11 -53.29
CA TRP A 50 4.52 -28.74 -52.42
C TRP A 50 4.29 -29.75 -51.29
N ARG A 51 4.47 -31.05 -51.56
CA ARG A 51 4.36 -32.10 -50.54
C ARG A 51 5.56 -32.16 -49.60
N SER A 52 6.73 -31.67 -49.99
CA SER A 52 7.90 -31.60 -49.12
C SER A 52 7.97 -30.30 -48.31
N LEU A 53 7.28 -29.24 -48.74
CA LEU A 53 7.19 -27.97 -48.01
C LEU A 53 6.60 -28.14 -46.58
N PRO A 54 7.12 -27.42 -45.57
CA PRO A 54 6.54 -27.38 -44.23
C PRO A 54 5.08 -26.91 -44.23
N VAL A 55 4.27 -27.42 -43.29
CA VAL A 55 2.80 -27.21 -43.24
C VAL A 55 2.39 -25.74 -43.36
N ARG A 56 3.20 -24.81 -42.82
CA ARG A 56 2.94 -23.36 -42.86
C ARG A 56 3.02 -22.72 -44.25
N TYR A 57 3.80 -23.30 -45.18
CA TYR A 57 3.97 -22.79 -46.55
C TYR A 57 2.99 -23.45 -47.55
N ARG A 58 2.24 -24.46 -47.10
CA ARG A 58 1.22 -25.10 -47.94
C ARG A 58 -0.04 -24.27 -48.09
N SER A 59 -0.26 -23.30 -47.19
CA SER A 59 -1.38 -22.36 -47.21
C SER A 59 -0.98 -21.00 -47.79
N PRO A 60 -1.85 -20.29 -48.52
CA PRO A 60 -3.22 -20.67 -48.89
C PRO A 60 -3.29 -21.55 -50.16
N LEU A 61 -4.22 -22.51 -50.17
CA LEU A 61 -4.66 -23.15 -51.42
C LEU A 61 -5.66 -22.23 -52.13
N PRO A 62 -5.65 -22.15 -53.47
CA PRO A 62 -4.79 -22.88 -54.41
C PRO A 62 -3.48 -22.16 -54.78
N TRP A 63 -3.23 -20.97 -54.23
CA TRP A 63 -2.16 -20.06 -54.71
C TRP A 63 -0.74 -20.61 -54.54
N SER A 64 -0.45 -21.31 -53.44
CA SER A 64 0.89 -21.87 -53.17
C SER A 64 1.35 -22.88 -54.25
N PRO A 65 0.61 -23.96 -54.55
CA PRO A 65 1.00 -24.87 -55.64
C PRO A 65 0.87 -24.21 -57.03
N LEU A 66 -0.09 -23.29 -57.23
CA LEU A 66 -0.23 -22.58 -58.51
C LEU A 66 1.00 -21.76 -58.85
N LEU A 67 1.59 -21.05 -57.87
CA LEU A 67 2.81 -20.27 -58.06
C LEU A 67 4.00 -21.16 -58.45
N ILE A 68 4.17 -22.30 -57.77
CA ILE A 68 5.26 -23.25 -58.05
C ILE A 68 5.12 -23.81 -59.48
N PHE A 69 3.91 -24.21 -59.86
CA PHE A 69 3.63 -24.69 -61.21
C PHE A 69 3.84 -23.61 -62.27
N SER A 70 3.32 -22.40 -62.05
CA SER A 70 3.46 -21.28 -62.98
C SER A 70 4.91 -20.92 -63.22
N LEU A 71 5.73 -20.90 -62.17
CA LEU A 71 7.16 -20.60 -62.29
C LEU A 71 7.89 -21.69 -63.09
N ALA A 72 7.57 -22.97 -62.84
CA ALA A 72 8.18 -24.08 -63.56
C ALA A 72 7.78 -24.16 -65.04
N PHE A 73 6.51 -23.87 -65.37
CA PHE A 73 5.95 -24.04 -66.72
C PHE A 73 6.24 -22.85 -67.66
N PHE A 74 6.08 -21.60 -67.20
CA PHE A 74 6.23 -20.43 -68.08
C PHE A 74 7.69 -20.00 -68.27
N VAL A 75 8.59 -20.44 -67.39
CA VAL A 75 10.02 -20.16 -67.49
C VAL A 75 10.79 -21.48 -67.52
N PRO A 76 10.85 -22.16 -68.69
CA PRO A 76 11.59 -23.41 -68.82
C PRO A 76 13.06 -23.22 -68.42
N VAL A 77 13.66 -24.27 -67.84
CA VAL A 77 15.04 -24.28 -67.29
C VAL A 77 15.25 -23.37 -66.07
N PHE A 78 15.01 -22.07 -66.16
CA PHE A 78 15.26 -21.15 -65.04
C PHE A 78 14.23 -21.27 -63.93
N GLY A 79 12.97 -21.54 -64.27
CA GLY A 79 11.89 -21.76 -63.30
C GLY A 79 12.11 -23.02 -62.48
N THR A 80 12.50 -24.12 -63.11
CA THR A 80 12.80 -25.39 -62.43
C THR A 80 14.04 -25.26 -61.52
N LEU A 81 15.09 -24.60 -61.99
CA LEU A 81 16.28 -24.29 -61.17
C LEU A 81 15.96 -23.37 -59.99
N GLY A 82 15.14 -22.34 -60.21
CA GLY A 82 14.72 -21.40 -59.17
C GLY A 82 13.93 -22.09 -58.04
N VAL A 83 12.97 -22.94 -58.40
CA VAL A 83 12.20 -23.73 -57.41
C VAL A 83 13.12 -24.67 -56.61
N MET A 84 14.07 -25.33 -57.27
CA MET A 84 15.02 -26.24 -56.61
C MET A 84 16.01 -25.51 -55.69
N ALA A 85 16.42 -24.28 -56.04
CA ALA A 85 17.33 -23.47 -55.23
C ALA A 85 16.67 -22.90 -53.96
N ILE A 86 15.39 -22.56 -54.03
CA ILE A 86 14.62 -22.02 -52.88
C ILE A 86 14.24 -23.15 -51.91
N PHE A 87 14.07 -24.38 -52.41
CA PHE A 87 13.67 -25.53 -51.59
C PHE A 87 14.51 -25.75 -50.30
N PRO A 88 15.86 -25.81 -50.34
CA PRO A 88 16.66 -26.01 -49.13
C PRO A 88 16.69 -24.80 -48.19
N THR A 89 16.60 -23.56 -48.70
CA THR A 89 16.64 -22.35 -47.87
C THR A 89 15.41 -22.22 -46.98
N LEU A 90 14.25 -22.70 -47.45
CA LEU A 90 13.01 -22.76 -46.67
C LEU A 90 13.05 -23.78 -45.52
N HIS A 91 13.89 -24.80 -45.61
CA HIS A 91 14.07 -25.79 -44.53
C HIS A 91 15.09 -25.35 -43.46
N VAL A 92 16.11 -24.56 -43.84
CA VAL A 92 17.18 -24.12 -42.93
C VAL A 92 16.79 -22.86 -42.14
N SER A 93 15.88 -22.05 -42.67
CA SER A 93 15.40 -20.84 -41.98
C SER A 93 14.39 -21.16 -40.86
N ARG A 94 14.86 -21.74 -39.74
CA ARG A 94 14.34 -21.53 -38.36
C ARG A 94 14.99 -22.46 -37.30
N GLN A 95 15.98 -21.91 -36.60
CA GLN A 95 16.31 -22.27 -35.21
C GLN A 95 16.48 -21.01 -34.34
N ARG A 96 15.52 -20.08 -34.38
CA ARG A 96 15.47 -18.97 -33.43
C ARG A 96 14.03 -18.74 -33.00
N ASP A 97 13.52 -19.68 -32.20
CA ASP A 97 12.64 -19.32 -31.10
C ASP A 97 13.48 -19.50 -29.83
N LYS A 98 14.31 -18.49 -29.53
CA LYS A 98 14.82 -18.35 -28.17
C LYS A 98 13.62 -17.85 -27.37
N GLN A 99 12.98 -18.74 -26.65
CA GLN A 99 12.03 -18.40 -25.59
C GLN A 99 12.67 -17.31 -24.71
N THR A 100 12.19 -16.07 -24.85
CA THR A 100 12.64 -14.90 -24.08
C THR A 100 11.99 -14.81 -22.71
N TRP A 101 11.16 -15.80 -22.36
CA TRP A 101 10.42 -15.83 -21.11
C TRP A 101 10.72 -17.13 -20.37
N ARG A 102 11.28 -16.98 -19.16
CA ARG A 102 11.51 -18.03 -18.18
C ARG A 102 10.74 -17.62 -16.93
N SER A 103 9.74 -18.40 -16.52
CA SER A 103 9.06 -18.15 -15.25
C SER A 103 10.03 -18.47 -14.12
N VAL A 104 10.45 -17.45 -13.39
CA VAL A 104 11.21 -17.60 -12.15
C VAL A 104 10.25 -17.27 -11.01
N THR A 105 10.27 -18.07 -9.94
CA THR A 105 9.56 -17.75 -8.71
C THR A 105 10.04 -16.38 -8.21
N ILE A 106 9.12 -15.49 -7.84
CA ILE A 106 9.47 -14.14 -7.39
C ILE A 106 10.44 -14.26 -6.21
N PRO A 107 11.70 -13.80 -6.32
CA PRO A 107 12.61 -13.78 -5.18
C PRO A 107 12.04 -12.82 -4.13
N LYS A 108 12.11 -13.17 -2.84
CA LYS A 108 11.78 -12.22 -1.77
C LYS A 108 12.73 -11.03 -1.88
N LEU A 109 12.21 -9.90 -2.38
CA LEU A 109 12.96 -8.66 -2.45
C LEU A 109 13.21 -8.17 -1.01
N PRO A 110 14.45 -7.75 -0.66
CA PRO A 110 14.77 -7.22 0.68
C PRO A 110 14.05 -5.90 0.98
N PHE A 111 13.52 -5.25 -0.06
CA PHE A 111 12.74 -4.03 0.05
C PHE A 111 11.51 -4.18 -0.83
N LEU A 112 10.40 -4.64 -0.25
CA LEU A 112 9.10 -4.37 -0.86
C LEU A 112 8.88 -2.86 -0.72
N ALA A 113 8.70 -2.15 -1.83
CA ALA A 113 8.04 -0.86 -1.78
C ALA A 113 6.74 -1.12 -1.01
N GLN A 114 6.62 -0.51 0.18
CA GLN A 114 5.41 -0.58 0.98
C GLN A 114 4.27 -0.30 0.00
N VAL A 115 3.44 -1.30 -0.25
CA VAL A 115 2.15 -1.04 -0.88
C VAL A 115 1.57 0.04 0.02
N ASN A 116 1.43 1.25 -0.51
CA ASN A 116 0.54 2.25 0.03
C ASN A 116 -0.86 1.63 -0.04
N THR A 117 -1.12 0.63 0.80
CA THR A 117 -2.41 0.45 1.43
C THR A 117 -2.65 1.82 2.01
N GLY A 118 -3.65 2.54 1.47
CA GLY A 118 -3.89 3.93 1.79
C GLY A 118 -4.12 4.12 3.28
N LEU A 119 -3.03 4.17 4.06
CA LEU A 119 -3.01 4.53 5.46
C LEU A 119 -3.18 6.05 5.60
N SER A 120 -3.33 6.76 4.49
CA SER A 120 -3.53 8.20 4.39
C SER A 120 -4.88 8.68 4.94
N THR A 121 -5.73 7.81 5.52
CA THR A 121 -6.97 8.24 6.18
C THR A 121 -7.43 7.27 7.27
N PHE A 122 -6.53 6.77 8.11
CA PHE A 122 -7.00 6.07 9.31
C PHE A 122 -7.23 7.05 10.45
N ALA A 123 -8.49 7.48 10.60
CA ALA A 123 -9.00 7.80 11.93
C ALA A 123 -8.71 6.60 12.86
N GLY A 124 -8.33 6.85 14.12
CA GLY A 124 -7.72 5.87 15.03
C GLY A 124 -8.41 4.49 15.16
N GLY A 125 -9.67 4.34 14.72
CA GLY A 125 -10.37 3.05 14.62
C GLY A 125 -9.72 2.05 13.65
N GLY A 126 -9.23 2.48 12.49
CA GLY A 126 -8.73 1.51 11.51
C GLY A 126 -7.35 0.92 11.84
N LEU A 127 -6.54 1.59 12.65
CA LEU A 127 -5.32 0.97 13.22
C LEU A 127 -5.67 -0.10 14.26
N GLN A 128 -6.71 0.13 15.08
CA GLN A 128 -7.18 -0.89 16.02
C GLN A 128 -7.70 -2.13 15.28
N ASP A 129 -8.39 -1.93 14.15
CA ASP A 129 -8.85 -3.04 13.30
C ASP A 129 -7.68 -3.81 12.68
N VAL A 130 -6.62 -3.13 12.22
CA VAL A 130 -5.39 -3.78 11.77
C VAL A 130 -4.79 -4.64 12.87
N LEU A 131 -4.69 -4.13 14.10
CA LEU A 131 -4.18 -4.93 15.23
C LEU A 131 -5.07 -6.13 15.58
N ARG A 132 -6.39 -6.01 15.43
CA ARG A 132 -7.33 -7.10 15.76
C ARG A 132 -7.43 -8.16 14.68
N HIS A 133 -7.31 -7.78 13.42
CA HIS A 133 -7.73 -8.62 12.29
C HIS A 133 -6.63 -8.94 11.30
N ALA A 134 -5.51 -8.19 11.28
CA ALA A 134 -4.45 -8.50 10.33
C ALA A 134 -3.80 -9.85 10.68
N PRO A 135 -3.75 -10.81 9.74
CA PRO A 135 -3.29 -12.17 10.03
C PRO A 135 -1.78 -12.22 10.26
N GLN A 136 -1.02 -11.36 9.56
CA GLN A 136 0.44 -11.34 9.60
C GLN A 136 0.94 -10.39 10.71
N PRO A 137 1.83 -10.83 11.61
CA PRO A 137 2.37 -9.99 12.68
C PRO A 137 3.13 -8.77 12.15
N GLU A 138 3.78 -8.87 10.99
CA GLU A 138 4.51 -7.76 10.37
C GLU A 138 3.59 -6.58 10.02
N GLN A 139 2.35 -6.86 9.62
CA GLN A 139 1.35 -5.83 9.32
C GLN A 139 0.89 -5.13 10.60
N ARG A 140 0.73 -5.88 11.69
CA ARG A 140 0.38 -5.34 13.01
C ARG A 140 1.51 -4.48 13.57
N SER A 141 2.76 -4.94 13.49
CA SER A 141 3.95 -4.16 13.84
C SER A 141 4.08 -2.88 13.02
N ALA A 142 3.81 -2.94 11.70
CA ALA A 142 3.78 -1.74 10.86
C ALA A 142 2.67 -0.76 11.30
N GLY A 143 1.51 -1.28 11.70
CA GLY A 143 0.44 -0.50 12.33
C GLY A 143 0.89 0.19 13.61
N LEU A 144 1.62 -0.50 14.50
CA LEU A 144 2.19 0.12 15.69
C LEU A 144 3.16 1.25 15.36
N LEU A 145 4.06 1.06 14.39
CA LEU A 145 4.99 2.11 13.98
C LEU A 145 4.28 3.35 13.42
N ALA A 146 3.12 3.18 12.78
CA ALA A 146 2.32 4.30 12.30
C ALA A 146 1.77 5.17 13.44
N THR A 147 1.58 4.62 14.65
CA THR A 147 1.14 5.39 15.83
C THR A 147 2.12 6.48 16.26
N ARG A 148 3.39 6.42 15.85
CA ARG A 148 4.41 7.43 16.19
C ARG A 148 4.08 8.84 15.70
N ARG A 149 3.21 8.97 14.70
CA ARG A 149 2.78 10.26 14.16
C ARG A 149 1.45 10.74 14.75
N MET A 150 0.82 9.94 15.60
CA MET A 150 -0.45 10.26 16.24
C MET A 150 -0.21 11.03 17.54
N ALA A 151 -1.23 11.77 17.99
CA ALA A 151 -1.22 12.34 19.32
C ALA A 151 -1.17 11.22 20.38
N GLY A 152 -0.44 11.45 21.48
CA GLY A 152 -0.25 10.45 22.53
C GLY A 152 -1.57 9.84 23.03
N ARG A 153 -2.60 10.66 23.22
CA ARG A 153 -3.94 10.22 23.68
C ARG A 153 -4.61 9.21 22.75
N GLU A 154 -4.33 9.27 21.45
CA GLU A 154 -4.87 8.33 20.47
C GLU A 154 -3.94 7.11 20.31
N ALA A 155 -2.62 7.31 20.41
CA ALA A 155 -1.62 6.27 20.25
C ALA A 155 -1.60 5.28 21.43
N VAL A 156 -1.60 5.77 22.68
CA VAL A 156 -1.41 4.93 23.88
C VAL A 156 -2.47 3.82 24.01
N PRO A 157 -3.78 4.06 23.78
CA PRO A 157 -4.77 2.98 23.80
C PRO A 157 -4.49 1.88 22.77
N ILE A 158 -4.01 2.25 21.58
CA ILE A 158 -3.65 1.31 20.50
C ILE A 158 -2.44 0.48 20.92
N LEU A 159 -1.42 1.12 21.51
CA LEU A 159 -0.24 0.42 22.04
C LEU A 159 -0.60 -0.54 23.18
N LYS A 160 -1.45 -0.11 24.12
CA LYS A 160 -1.94 -0.97 25.21
C LYS A 160 -2.71 -2.18 24.69
N LEU A 161 -3.53 -2.01 23.65
CA LEU A 161 -4.23 -3.13 23.01
C LEU A 161 -3.24 -4.18 22.48
N ALA A 162 -2.13 -3.75 21.89
CA ALA A 162 -1.11 -4.64 21.33
C ALA A 162 -0.27 -5.40 22.38
N LEU A 163 -0.35 -5.04 23.66
CA LEU A 163 0.26 -5.83 24.74
C LEU A 163 -0.37 -7.22 24.87
N GLY A 164 -1.61 -7.39 24.39
CA GLY A 164 -2.31 -8.68 24.35
C GLY A 164 -2.09 -9.47 23.06
N ASP A 165 -1.20 -9.04 22.16
CA ASP A 165 -1.02 -9.68 20.86
C ASP A 165 -0.48 -11.13 21.00
N PRO A 166 -0.92 -12.08 20.15
CA PRO A 166 -0.39 -13.45 20.16
C PRO A 166 1.09 -13.52 19.76
N SER A 167 1.60 -12.57 18.97
CA SER A 167 3.00 -12.51 18.55
C SER A 167 3.86 -11.78 19.58
N ASP A 168 4.96 -12.40 19.98
CA ASP A 168 5.89 -11.82 20.96
C ASP A 168 6.55 -10.54 20.44
N ASP A 169 6.96 -10.52 19.17
CA ASP A 169 7.59 -9.35 18.54
C ASP A 169 6.67 -8.12 18.56
N VAL A 170 5.37 -8.31 18.31
CA VAL A 170 4.37 -7.23 18.35
C VAL A 170 4.21 -6.70 19.78
N ARG A 171 4.11 -7.59 20.77
CA ARG A 171 4.02 -7.20 22.18
C ARG A 171 5.27 -6.45 22.65
N LEU A 172 6.45 -6.97 22.35
CA LEU A 172 7.72 -6.35 22.73
C LEU A 172 7.89 -4.97 22.10
N LEU A 173 7.51 -4.82 20.83
CA LEU A 173 7.48 -3.51 20.19
C LEU A 173 6.52 -2.55 20.92
N ALA A 174 5.30 -2.99 21.22
CA ALA A 174 4.34 -2.17 21.97
C ALA A 174 4.85 -1.77 23.37
N TYR A 175 5.44 -2.72 24.11
CA TYR A 175 6.11 -2.45 25.40
C TYR A 175 7.19 -1.39 25.26
N SER A 176 8.12 -1.57 24.31
CA SER A 176 9.22 -0.62 24.11
C SER A 176 8.73 0.79 23.73
N MET A 177 7.64 0.89 22.97
CA MET A 177 7.05 2.17 22.58
C MET A 177 6.34 2.87 23.74
N LEU A 178 5.62 2.13 24.60
CA LEU A 178 5.01 2.69 25.81
C LEU A 178 6.08 3.15 26.81
N ASP A 179 7.10 2.31 27.03
CA ASP A 179 8.23 2.62 27.92
C ASP A 179 9.01 3.85 27.45
N ALA A 180 9.21 4.01 26.15
CA ALA A 180 9.85 5.20 25.59
C ALA A 180 9.03 6.48 25.84
N LEU A 181 7.69 6.42 25.73
CA LEU A 181 6.82 7.56 26.02
C LEU A 181 6.88 7.94 27.51
N GLU A 182 6.79 6.96 28.40
CA GLU A 182 6.88 7.18 29.84
C GLU A 182 8.26 7.72 30.24
N SER A 183 9.33 7.13 29.71
CA SER A 183 10.70 7.56 29.98
C SER A 183 10.99 8.99 29.49
N ASP A 184 10.45 9.39 28.33
CA ASP A 184 10.60 10.78 27.84
C ASP A 184 9.94 11.79 28.80
N ILE A 185 8.72 11.49 29.28
CA ILE A 185 8.04 12.37 30.24
C ILE A 185 8.79 12.41 31.56
N ASN A 186 9.22 11.27 32.09
CA ASN A 186 9.99 11.19 33.32
C ASN A 186 11.32 11.96 33.24
N LEU A 187 12.01 11.92 32.09
CA LEU A 187 13.22 12.69 31.87
C LEU A 187 12.96 14.20 31.92
N ARG A 188 11.85 14.67 31.33
CA ARG A 188 11.45 16.09 31.39
C ARG A 188 11.12 16.52 32.82
N ILE A 189 10.43 15.67 33.57
CA ILE A 189 10.14 15.89 34.99
C ILE A 189 11.45 16.04 35.78
N GLN A 190 12.37 15.08 35.65
CA GLN A 190 13.66 15.12 36.35
C GLN A 190 14.48 16.36 36.00
N THR A 191 14.49 16.73 34.71
CA THR A 191 15.19 17.92 34.23
C THR A 191 14.61 19.20 34.82
N ALA A 192 13.28 19.34 34.87
CA ALA A 192 12.62 20.50 35.46
C ALA A 192 12.82 20.55 36.98
N LEU A 193 12.71 19.41 37.68
CA LEU A 193 12.96 19.32 39.13
C LEU A 193 14.37 19.77 39.50
N ALA A 194 15.39 19.40 38.70
CA ALA A 194 16.78 19.80 38.94
C ALA A 194 17.01 21.31 38.84
N GLN A 195 16.13 22.04 38.14
CA GLN A 195 16.24 23.49 37.96
C GLN A 195 15.57 24.30 39.08
N VAL A 196 14.57 23.72 39.77
CA VAL A 196 13.79 24.41 40.81
C VAL A 196 14.66 25.01 41.92
N PRO A 197 15.65 24.30 42.51
CA PRO A 197 16.41 24.82 43.65
C PRO A 197 17.26 26.06 43.34
N ALA A 198 17.67 26.24 42.08
CA ALA A 198 18.53 27.35 41.65
C ALA A 198 17.74 28.50 41.00
N ALA A 199 16.43 28.35 40.85
CA ALA A 199 15.58 29.33 40.18
C ALA A 199 15.22 30.52 41.09
N THR A 200 15.02 31.69 40.48
CA THR A 200 14.38 32.83 41.15
C THR A 200 12.91 32.52 41.44
N ALA A 201 12.27 33.25 42.36
CA ALA A 201 10.88 32.99 42.73
C ALA A 201 9.91 32.94 41.53
N GLN A 202 10.04 33.88 40.57
CA GLN A 202 9.22 33.87 39.36
C GLN A 202 9.54 32.67 38.45
N ALA A 203 10.83 32.38 38.23
CA ALA A 203 11.24 31.25 37.41
C ALA A 203 10.84 29.90 38.03
N ALA A 204 10.85 29.80 39.37
CA ALA A 204 10.35 28.65 40.11
C ALA A 204 8.84 28.46 39.88
N GLY A 205 8.05 29.54 39.84
CA GLY A 205 6.63 29.49 39.47
C GLY A 205 6.39 28.84 38.12
N ALA A 206 7.07 29.32 37.07
CA ALA A 206 6.97 28.75 35.72
C ALA A 206 7.46 27.29 35.65
N LEU A 207 8.50 26.93 36.40
CA LEU A 207 8.96 25.54 36.51
C LEU A 207 7.92 24.64 37.18
N HIS A 208 7.26 25.12 38.24
CA HIS A 208 6.17 24.39 38.88
C HIS A 208 4.96 24.24 37.95
N ALA A 209 4.60 25.25 37.17
CA ALA A 209 3.58 25.14 36.13
C ALA A 209 3.93 24.08 35.07
N THR A 210 5.21 24.02 34.69
CA THR A 210 5.75 23.02 33.75
C THR A 210 5.70 21.61 34.34
N LEU A 211 6.10 21.44 35.60
CA LEU A 211 6.04 20.16 36.31
C LEU A 211 4.60 19.65 36.42
N ALA A 212 3.67 20.54 36.79
CA ALA A 212 2.25 20.20 36.85
C ALA A 212 1.74 19.64 35.51
N ARG A 213 2.17 20.24 34.40
CA ARG A 213 1.79 19.81 33.05
C ARG A 213 2.37 18.44 32.69
N TRP A 214 3.62 18.14 33.04
CA TRP A 214 4.24 16.84 32.77
C TRP A 214 3.67 15.72 33.63
N TYR A 215 3.47 15.95 34.92
CA TYR A 215 2.78 14.98 35.78
C TYR A 215 1.34 14.74 35.30
N TRP A 216 0.62 15.81 34.95
CA TRP A 216 -0.71 15.65 34.35
C TRP A 216 -0.69 14.82 33.06
N GLU A 217 0.31 15.00 32.20
CA GLU A 217 0.42 14.25 30.94
C GLU A 217 0.52 12.73 31.18
N LEU A 218 1.27 12.29 32.21
CA LEU A 218 1.32 10.87 32.59
C LEU A 218 -0.07 10.30 32.93
N ALA A 219 -0.88 11.07 33.67
CA ALA A 219 -2.25 10.70 34.02
C ALA A 219 -3.17 10.75 32.79
N TYR A 220 -3.10 11.84 32.03
CA TYR A 220 -3.96 12.11 30.86
C TYR A 220 -3.77 11.10 29.73
N LEU A 221 -2.53 10.64 29.50
CA LEU A 221 -2.23 9.58 28.55
C LEU A 221 -2.58 8.19 29.09
N GLY A 222 -2.86 8.07 30.38
CA GLY A 222 -3.11 6.80 31.07
C GLY A 222 -1.85 5.95 31.24
N LEU A 223 -0.66 6.54 31.24
CA LEU A 223 0.59 5.81 31.48
C LEU A 223 0.71 5.41 32.97
N ALA A 224 0.22 6.26 33.87
CA ALA A 224 0.08 5.93 35.28
C ALA A 224 -1.27 5.23 35.59
N GLN A 225 -1.25 4.21 36.47
CA GLN A 225 -2.44 3.46 36.90
C GLN A 225 -2.37 3.12 38.40
N GLY A 226 -3.53 2.90 39.04
CA GLY A 226 -3.60 2.52 40.44
C GLY A 226 -2.93 3.54 41.38
N SER A 227 -2.12 3.07 42.33
CA SER A 227 -1.42 3.94 43.28
C SER A 227 -0.43 4.91 42.62
N VAL A 228 0.13 4.56 41.46
CA VAL A 228 1.01 5.46 40.70
C VAL A 228 0.21 6.64 40.15
N LEU A 229 -1.01 6.41 39.67
CA LEU A 229 -1.90 7.47 39.19
C LEU A 229 -2.22 8.46 40.31
N GLU A 230 -2.57 7.97 41.51
CA GLU A 230 -2.84 8.80 42.68
C GLU A 230 -1.63 9.67 43.03
N HIS A 231 -0.44 9.08 43.06
CA HIS A 231 0.80 9.80 43.33
C HIS A 231 1.06 10.89 42.28
N VAL A 232 0.95 10.56 40.99
CA VAL A 232 1.17 11.49 39.87
C VAL A 232 0.17 12.65 39.91
N LEU A 233 -1.11 12.39 40.18
CA LEU A 233 -2.13 13.44 40.30
C LEU A 233 -1.89 14.35 41.52
N ASN A 234 -1.42 13.78 42.63
CA ASN A 234 -1.02 14.56 43.80
C ASN A 234 0.17 15.48 43.48
N GLN A 235 1.22 14.97 42.83
CA GLN A 235 2.36 15.77 42.38
C GLN A 235 1.95 16.87 41.39
N ALA A 236 1.08 16.55 40.43
CA ALA A 236 0.53 17.52 39.50
C ALA A 236 -0.21 18.66 40.24
N SER A 237 -1.04 18.29 41.22
CA SER A 237 -1.81 19.25 42.01
C SER A 237 -0.94 20.13 42.92
N GLU A 238 0.10 19.59 43.53
CA GLU A 238 1.03 20.32 44.40
C GLU A 238 1.82 21.36 43.60
N HIS A 239 2.39 20.94 42.48
CA HIS A 239 3.12 21.86 41.59
C HIS A 239 2.19 22.89 40.94
N ALA A 240 0.96 22.52 40.57
CA ALA A 240 -0.01 23.51 40.10
C ALA A 240 -0.28 24.58 41.16
N ALA A 241 -0.47 24.18 42.42
CA ALA A 241 -0.68 25.11 43.53
C ALA A 241 0.53 26.03 43.75
N GLN A 242 1.75 25.50 43.70
CA GLN A 242 2.99 26.29 43.83
C GLN A 242 3.14 27.30 42.69
N GLY A 243 2.85 26.90 41.44
CA GLY A 243 2.85 27.81 40.30
C GLY A 243 1.83 28.94 40.46
N LEU A 244 0.59 28.61 40.83
CA LEU A 244 -0.46 29.60 41.08
C LEU A 244 -0.09 30.58 42.22
N GLN A 245 0.53 30.08 43.31
CA GLN A 245 1.01 30.92 44.42
C GLN A 245 2.13 31.88 43.98
N ALA A 246 2.96 31.47 43.01
CA ALA A 246 3.99 32.32 42.42
C ALA A 246 3.44 33.33 41.38
N GLY A 247 2.13 33.36 41.16
CA GLY A 247 1.48 34.30 40.26
C GLY A 247 1.33 33.80 38.82
N GLU A 248 1.65 32.53 38.54
CA GLU A 248 1.25 31.91 37.27
C GLU A 248 -0.29 31.86 37.19
N GLY A 249 -0.87 32.18 36.05
CA GLY A 249 -2.33 32.29 35.88
C GLY A 249 -2.82 31.68 34.57
N GLY A 250 -4.03 32.05 34.15
CA GLY A 250 -4.59 31.65 32.85
C GLY A 250 -4.78 30.14 32.72
N GLU A 251 -4.02 29.52 31.82
CA GLU A 251 -4.09 28.08 31.54
C GLU A 251 -3.80 27.21 32.76
N LEU A 252 -3.00 27.70 33.73
CA LEU A 252 -2.69 26.92 34.91
C LEU A 252 -3.92 26.71 35.81
N PHE A 253 -4.84 27.68 35.87
CA PHE A 253 -6.12 27.50 36.57
C PHE A 253 -6.97 26.42 35.90
N LEU A 254 -7.03 26.42 34.57
CA LEU A 254 -7.75 25.39 33.81
C LEU A 254 -7.14 24.00 34.03
N LEU A 255 -5.81 23.89 33.98
CA LEU A 255 -5.10 22.65 34.25
C LEU A 255 -5.34 22.16 35.68
N ALA A 256 -5.23 23.05 36.67
CA ALA A 256 -5.47 22.73 38.07
C ALA A 256 -6.91 22.27 38.31
N GLY A 257 -7.90 22.89 37.64
CA GLY A 257 -9.30 22.48 37.69
C GLY A 257 -9.51 21.07 37.13
N ARG A 258 -8.86 20.73 36.01
CA ARG A 258 -8.89 19.38 35.43
C ARG A 258 -8.25 18.34 36.33
N ILE A 259 -7.12 18.68 36.95
CA ILE A 259 -6.45 17.82 37.95
C ILE A 259 -7.39 17.58 39.14
N ALA A 260 -8.08 18.62 39.63
CA ALA A 260 -9.04 18.49 40.72
C ALA A 260 -10.23 17.60 40.35
N LEU A 261 -10.76 17.70 39.11
CA LEU A 261 -11.82 16.83 38.61
C LEU A 261 -11.42 15.36 38.59
N GLU A 262 -10.24 15.02 38.05
CA GLU A 262 -9.76 13.63 38.04
C GLU A 262 -9.50 13.07 39.44
N ARG A 263 -9.19 13.95 40.42
CA ARG A 263 -9.06 13.57 41.83
C ARG A 263 -10.40 13.48 42.57
N GLY A 264 -11.51 13.86 41.93
CA GLY A 264 -12.84 13.91 42.54
C GLY A 264 -13.07 15.09 43.49
N ASP A 265 -12.19 16.09 43.50
CA ASP A 265 -12.29 17.29 44.33
C ASP A 265 -13.16 18.35 43.62
N VAL A 266 -14.47 18.15 43.68
CA VAL A 266 -15.47 18.94 42.95
C VAL A 266 -15.48 20.41 43.38
N GLU A 267 -15.37 20.69 44.67
CA GLU A 267 -15.40 22.07 45.20
C GLU A 267 -14.19 22.87 44.71
N ARG A 268 -13.01 22.26 44.79
CA ARG A 268 -11.78 22.88 44.31
C ARG A 268 -11.80 23.06 42.78
N ALA A 269 -12.30 22.07 42.04
CA ALA A 269 -12.45 22.17 40.60
C ALA A 269 -13.33 23.35 40.19
N ASP A 270 -14.47 23.56 40.86
CA ASP A 270 -15.41 24.63 40.51
C ASP A 270 -14.80 26.02 40.73
N THR A 271 -14.07 26.17 41.85
CA THR A 271 -13.32 27.39 42.16
C THR A 271 -12.26 27.66 41.09
N LEU A 272 -11.46 26.66 40.73
CA LEU A 272 -10.37 26.80 39.76
C LEU A 272 -10.86 27.07 38.34
N LEU A 273 -11.96 26.43 37.92
CA LEU A 273 -12.57 26.69 36.60
C LEU A 273 -13.19 28.10 36.53
N SER A 274 -13.71 28.61 37.65
CA SER A 274 -14.18 30.00 37.74
C SER A 274 -13.05 31.00 37.63
N LEU A 275 -11.96 30.78 38.37
CA LEU A 275 -10.75 31.59 38.27
C LEU A 275 -10.13 31.54 36.86
N ALA A 276 -10.20 30.39 36.17
CA ALA A 276 -9.74 30.29 34.79
C ALA A 276 -10.52 31.24 33.86
N GLN A 277 -11.86 31.28 33.97
CA GLN A 277 -12.69 32.20 33.18
C GLN A 277 -12.43 33.67 33.55
N GLU A 278 -12.33 33.98 34.84
CA GLU A 278 -12.01 35.34 35.31
C GLU A 278 -10.64 35.82 34.84
N SER A 279 -9.69 34.89 34.68
CA SER A 279 -8.36 35.18 34.11
C SER A 279 -8.34 35.36 32.59
N GLY A 280 -9.50 35.31 31.92
CA GLY A 280 -9.65 35.58 30.49
C GLY A 280 -9.55 34.35 29.58
N ILE A 281 -9.58 33.13 30.13
CA ILE A 281 -9.70 31.93 29.31
C ILE A 281 -11.07 31.92 28.62
N ASP A 282 -11.05 31.73 27.30
CA ASP A 282 -12.28 31.63 26.50
C ASP A 282 -13.20 30.56 27.09
N GLU A 283 -14.45 30.96 27.29
CA GLU A 283 -15.52 30.11 27.82
C GLU A 283 -15.63 28.78 27.05
N ALA A 284 -15.39 28.79 25.73
CA ALA A 284 -15.40 27.57 24.92
C ALA A 284 -14.44 26.48 25.42
N HIS A 285 -13.31 26.85 26.03
CA HIS A 285 -12.35 25.89 26.61
C HIS A 285 -12.76 25.39 27.99
N VAL A 286 -13.56 26.15 28.73
CA VAL A 286 -13.95 25.82 30.11
C VAL A 286 -15.26 25.03 30.14
N LEU A 287 -16.18 25.29 29.20
CA LEU A 287 -17.50 24.67 29.13
C LEU A 287 -17.49 23.12 29.18
N PRO A 288 -16.60 22.40 28.46
CA PRO A 288 -16.53 20.94 28.56
C PRO A 288 -16.29 20.45 30.00
N TYR A 289 -15.41 21.12 30.72
CA TYR A 289 -15.06 20.76 32.10
C TYR A 289 -16.11 21.23 33.10
N ARG A 290 -16.82 22.33 32.82
CA ARG A 290 -18.01 22.72 33.60
C ARG A 290 -19.12 21.67 33.46
N ALA A 291 -19.34 21.14 32.27
CA ALA A 291 -20.34 20.09 32.03
C ALA A 291 -19.95 18.78 32.73
N GLU A 292 -18.67 18.40 32.67
CA GLU A 292 -18.12 17.27 33.40
C GLU A 292 -18.26 17.47 34.92
N LEU A 293 -17.93 18.65 35.44
CA LEU A 293 -18.10 18.98 36.85
C LEU A 293 -19.56 18.86 37.29
N ALA A 294 -20.50 19.42 36.51
CA ALA A 294 -21.92 19.30 36.79
C ALA A 294 -22.38 17.83 36.81
N PHE A 295 -21.88 17.01 35.89
CA PHE A 295 -22.17 15.58 35.85
C PHE A 295 -21.63 14.85 37.09
N VAL A 296 -20.35 15.05 37.44
CA VAL A 296 -19.71 14.43 38.61
C VAL A 296 -20.36 14.89 39.92
N ALA A 297 -20.77 16.16 40.00
CA ALA A 297 -21.48 16.74 41.14
C ALA A 297 -22.96 16.29 41.25
N GLY A 298 -23.47 15.47 40.31
CA GLY A 298 -24.87 15.06 40.28
C GLY A 298 -25.85 16.16 39.84
N ARG A 299 -25.36 17.29 39.34
CA ARG A 299 -26.14 18.45 38.86
C ARG A 299 -26.51 18.28 37.38
N TYR A 300 -27.13 17.14 37.06
CA TYR A 300 -27.42 16.73 35.68
C TYR A 300 -28.29 17.73 34.90
N HIS A 301 -29.13 18.49 35.60
CA HIS A 301 -30.00 19.51 34.99
C HIS A 301 -29.22 20.67 34.35
N GLU A 302 -27.97 20.92 34.77
CA GLU A 302 -27.11 21.97 34.21
C GLU A 302 -26.41 21.52 32.91
N VAL A 303 -26.20 20.21 32.73
CA VAL A 303 -25.40 19.64 31.62
C VAL A 303 -25.93 20.03 30.23
N PRO A 304 -27.23 19.93 29.90
CA PRO A 304 -27.74 20.30 28.58
C PRO A 304 -27.49 21.79 28.27
N GLY A 305 -27.73 22.66 29.26
CA GLY A 305 -27.48 24.10 29.13
C GLY A 305 -26.02 24.41 28.84
N LEU A 306 -25.09 23.73 29.50
CA LEU A 306 -23.66 23.89 29.27
C LEU A 306 -23.23 23.36 27.88
N LEU A 307 -23.76 22.23 27.44
CA LEU A 307 -23.43 21.64 26.14
C LEU A 307 -23.96 22.47 24.96
N THR A 308 -25.16 23.04 25.06
CA THR A 308 -25.73 23.91 24.00
C THR A 308 -24.97 25.22 23.82
N ARG A 309 -24.21 25.67 24.82
CA ARG A 309 -23.36 26.87 24.77
C ARG A 309 -22.01 26.64 24.10
N LEU A 310 -21.63 25.39 23.84
CA LEU A 310 -20.40 25.10 23.10
C LEU A 310 -20.47 25.71 21.69
N PRO A 311 -19.35 26.08 21.07
CA PRO A 311 -19.35 26.53 19.67
C PRO A 311 -19.96 25.47 18.74
N VAL A 312 -20.70 25.91 17.72
CA VAL A 312 -21.45 25.02 16.79
C VAL A 312 -20.54 23.97 16.16
N ASP A 313 -19.33 24.35 15.74
CA ASP A 313 -18.34 23.43 15.16
C ASP A 313 -17.93 22.32 16.13
N MET A 314 -17.85 22.63 17.42
CA MET A 314 -17.50 21.67 18.47
C MET A 314 -18.67 20.73 18.75
N GLN A 315 -19.91 21.25 18.76
CA GLN A 315 -21.12 20.43 18.93
C GLN A 315 -21.27 19.37 17.83
N GLN A 316 -20.77 19.62 16.62
CA GLN A 316 -20.92 18.71 15.48
C GLN A 316 -19.79 17.67 15.36
N ARG A 317 -18.70 17.82 16.12
CA ARG A 317 -17.53 16.93 16.06
C ARG A 317 -17.50 15.95 17.24
N PRO A 318 -16.99 14.72 17.06
CA PRO A 318 -16.67 13.85 18.18
C PRO A 318 -15.65 14.51 19.13
N PRO A 319 -15.74 14.31 20.46
CA PRO A 319 -16.74 13.47 21.14
C PRO A 319 -18.09 14.17 21.42
N PHE A 320 -18.17 15.50 21.30
CA PHE A 320 -19.34 16.27 21.75
C PHE A 320 -20.60 16.02 20.94
N ALA A 321 -20.50 15.68 19.66
CA ALA A 321 -21.66 15.36 18.83
C ALA A 321 -22.52 14.21 19.35
N ALA A 322 -21.92 13.25 20.05
CA ALA A 322 -22.68 12.18 20.70
C ALA A 322 -23.32 12.69 22.00
N LEU A 323 -22.56 13.46 22.78
CA LEU A 323 -23.02 14.01 24.06
C LEU A 323 -24.19 14.98 23.90
N VAL A 324 -24.12 15.90 22.94
CA VAL A 324 -25.24 16.82 22.66
C VAL A 324 -26.49 16.01 22.32
N ARG A 325 -26.42 15.08 21.37
CA ARG A 325 -27.56 14.23 20.98
C ARG A 325 -28.18 13.40 22.10
N SER A 326 -27.41 13.02 23.13
CA SER A 326 -27.93 12.24 24.25
C SER A 326 -28.53 13.09 25.36
N TRP A 327 -28.08 14.34 25.51
CA TRP A 327 -28.44 15.22 26.62
C TRP A 327 -29.41 16.34 26.25
N THR A 328 -29.57 16.65 24.96
CA THR A 328 -30.50 17.66 24.42
C THR A 328 -31.54 17.03 23.52
#